data_AF-B5AXG7-F1
#
_entry.id   AF-B5AXG7-F1
#
_cell.length_a   1.000
_cell.length_b   1.000
_cell.length_c   1.000
_cell.angle_alpha   90.00
_cell.angle_beta   90.00
_cell.angle_gamma   90.00
#
_symmetry.space_group_name_H-M   'P 1'
#
loop_
_entity.id
_entity.type
_entity.pdbx_description
1 polymer ?
#
loop_
_entity_poly.entity_id
_entity_poly.type
_entity_poly.pdbx_seq_one_letter_code
_entity_poly.pdbx_strand_id
1 'polypeptide(L)'
;TFSELLAEYPGELVTTDSPNFVCTILPSHWRCNKTLPVPFKVLSLSDITDGTKVILTAGNDENSAAELRNAIATFKNQVARFNDLRFVGRSGRGKMLTVTITIVTEPVQYATYSHAIKVTVDGPREPR
;
A
#
# COMPACT_ATOMS: atom_id res chain seq x y z
N THR A 1 17.64 3.67 -10.91
CA THR A 1 18.00 4.06 -9.51
C THR A 1 16.79 4.69 -8.81
N PHE A 2 16.77 4.80 -7.47
CA PHE A 2 15.64 5.44 -6.74
C PHE A 2 15.34 6.85 -7.25
N SER A 3 16.37 7.62 -7.58
CA SER A 3 16.24 8.97 -8.15
C SER A 3 15.51 9.01 -9.49
N GLU A 4 15.67 7.99 -10.34
CA GLU A 4 14.94 7.89 -11.62
C GLU A 4 13.44 7.60 -11.38
N LEU A 5 13.10 6.72 -10.42
CA LEU A 5 11.70 6.45 -10.10
C LEU A 5 10.99 7.66 -9.50
N LEU A 6 11.68 8.45 -8.67
CA LEU A 6 11.12 9.71 -8.15
C LEU A 6 10.91 10.75 -9.26
N ALA A 7 11.74 10.74 -10.31
CA ALA A 7 11.56 11.61 -11.47
C ALA A 7 10.39 11.15 -12.36
N GLU A 8 10.16 9.84 -12.48
CA GLU A 8 9.03 9.28 -13.23
C GLU A 8 7.69 9.46 -12.49
N TYR A 9 7.71 9.44 -11.15
CA TYR A 9 6.54 9.55 -10.28
C TYR A 9 6.69 10.65 -9.20
N PRO A 10 6.83 11.92 -9.60
CA PRO A 10 7.15 13.01 -8.68
C PRO A 10 6.02 13.22 -7.65
N GLY A 11 6.35 12.99 -6.38
CA GLY A 11 5.42 13.16 -5.27
C GLY A 11 4.34 12.08 -5.15
N GLU A 12 4.45 10.97 -5.88
CA GLU A 12 3.48 9.87 -5.80
C GLU A 12 3.99 8.66 -5.02
N LEU A 13 5.30 8.56 -4.78
CA LEU A 13 5.94 7.40 -4.14
C LEU A 13 6.51 7.72 -2.76
N VAL A 14 6.51 6.72 -1.91
CA VAL A 14 7.11 6.75 -0.57
C VAL A 14 7.93 5.50 -0.34
N THR A 15 9.01 5.66 0.41
CA THR A 15 9.88 4.55 0.83
C THR A 15 9.17 3.68 1.86
N THR A 16 9.35 2.38 1.72
CA THR A 16 9.00 1.43 2.79
C THR A 16 10.14 1.35 3.81
N ASP A 17 10.01 0.51 4.83
CA ASP A 17 11.13 0.14 5.72
C ASP A 17 12.22 -0.69 5.02
N SER A 18 11.90 -1.29 3.87
CA SER A 18 12.82 -2.06 3.06
C SER A 18 13.53 -1.16 2.05
N PRO A 19 14.87 -1.26 1.91
CA PRO A 19 15.63 -0.45 0.97
C PRO A 19 15.34 -0.80 -0.50
N ASN A 20 14.67 -1.93 -0.76
CA ASN A 20 14.43 -2.43 -2.12
C ASN A 20 13.04 -2.12 -2.66
N PHE A 21 12.13 -1.60 -1.83
CA PHE A 21 10.73 -1.40 -2.22
C PHE A 21 10.22 -0.01 -1.87
N VAL A 22 9.49 0.56 -2.82
CA VAL A 22 8.76 1.81 -2.68
C VAL A 22 7.32 1.57 -3.10
N CYS A 23 6.38 2.36 -2.59
CA CYS A 23 4.98 2.20 -2.94
C CYS A 23 4.28 3.54 -3.13
N THR A 24 3.07 3.50 -3.69
CA THR A 24 2.23 4.69 -3.84
C THR A 24 1.86 5.29 -2.49
N ILE A 25 1.98 6.61 -2.36
CA ILE A 25 1.47 7.36 -1.20
C ILE A 25 -0.03 7.14 -1.08
N LEU A 26 -0.46 6.66 0.09
CA LEU A 26 -1.88 6.54 0.40
C LEU A 26 -2.44 7.85 0.96
N PRO A 27 -3.74 8.15 0.76
CA PRO A 27 -4.39 9.25 1.46
C PRO A 27 -4.26 9.07 2.97
N SER A 28 -3.94 10.14 3.70
CA SER A 28 -3.82 10.08 5.17
C SER A 28 -5.13 9.68 5.87
N HIS A 29 -6.28 9.98 5.24
CA HIS A 29 -7.61 9.60 5.71
C HIS A 29 -8.50 9.24 4.52
N TRP A 30 -9.13 8.07 4.56
CA TRP A 30 -10.02 7.61 3.48
C TRP A 30 -11.31 6.96 3.99
N ARG A 31 -12.28 6.91 3.08
CA ARG A 31 -13.57 6.25 3.30
C ARG A 31 -13.42 4.75 3.08
N CYS A 32 -13.94 3.94 4.00
CA CYS A 32 -13.92 2.49 3.87
C CYS A 32 -14.67 2.03 2.61
N ASN A 33 -14.13 0.99 1.96
CA ASN A 33 -14.64 0.38 0.73
C ASN A 33 -14.82 1.34 -0.47
N LYS A 34 -14.22 2.53 -0.41
CA LYS A 34 -14.15 3.47 -1.53
C LYS A 34 -12.85 3.25 -2.30
N THR A 35 -12.94 3.27 -3.63
CA THR A 35 -11.78 3.28 -4.54
C THR A 35 -10.80 4.38 -4.13
N LEU A 36 -9.50 4.06 -4.12
CA LEU A 36 -8.43 5.02 -3.86
C LEU A 36 -8.37 6.07 -4.99
N PRO A 37 -7.91 7.31 -4.71
CA PRO A 37 -7.84 8.36 -5.72
C PRO A 37 -6.79 8.05 -6.80
N VAL A 38 -5.76 7.28 -6.45
CA VAL A 38 -4.71 6.81 -7.35
C VAL A 38 -4.53 5.31 -7.15
N PRO A 39 -4.30 4.53 -8.22
CA PRO A 39 -4.00 3.11 -8.10
C PRO A 39 -2.75 2.86 -7.24
N PHE A 40 -2.87 1.98 -6.26
CA PHE A 40 -1.73 1.59 -5.44
C PHE A 40 -0.77 0.70 -6.23
N LYS A 41 0.52 1.02 -6.17
CA LYS A 41 1.60 0.26 -6.80
C LYS A 41 2.67 -0.06 -5.76
N VAL A 42 3.33 -1.19 -5.94
CA VAL A 42 4.60 -1.52 -5.30
C VAL A 42 5.65 -1.62 -6.40
N LEU A 43 6.76 -0.91 -6.25
CA LEU A 43 7.87 -0.89 -7.20
C LEU A 43 9.10 -1.48 -6.51
N SER A 44 9.89 -2.24 -7.25
CA SER A 44 11.16 -2.78 -6.76
C SER A 44 12.35 -2.05 -7.37
N LEU A 45 13.34 -1.76 -6.54
CA LEU A 45 14.63 -1.18 -6.92
C LEU A 45 15.66 -2.25 -7.31
N SER A 46 15.34 -3.53 -7.07
CA SER A 46 16.12 -4.71 -7.42
C SER A 46 15.31 -5.60 -8.36
N ASP A 47 15.94 -6.39 -9.22
CA ASP A 47 15.23 -7.25 -10.17
C ASP A 47 14.29 -8.24 -9.46
N ILE A 48 13.03 -8.29 -9.93
CA ILE A 48 12.00 -9.23 -9.45
C ILE A 48 11.40 -9.89 -10.68
N THR A 49 11.35 -11.22 -10.67
CA THR A 49 10.76 -11.98 -11.78
C THR A 49 9.31 -11.57 -12.03
N ASP A 50 8.97 -11.32 -13.29
CA ASP A 50 7.60 -11.08 -13.71
C ASP A 50 6.67 -12.23 -13.29
N GLY A 51 5.48 -11.89 -12.83
CA GLY A 51 4.52 -12.84 -12.28
C GLY A 51 4.69 -13.13 -10.78
N THR A 52 5.78 -12.67 -10.14
CA THR A 52 5.93 -12.75 -8.68
C THR A 52 4.75 -12.05 -8.00
N LYS A 53 4.05 -12.77 -7.12
CA LYS A 53 2.89 -12.25 -6.40
C LYS A 53 3.32 -11.25 -5.33
N VAL A 54 2.49 -10.23 -5.15
CA VAL A 54 2.56 -9.27 -4.05
C VAL A 54 1.23 -9.29 -3.32
N ILE A 55 1.28 -9.45 -2.01
CA ILE A 55 0.11 -9.54 -1.15
C ILE A 55 0.18 -8.41 -0.12
N LEU A 56 -0.92 -7.70 0.07
CA LEU A 56 -1.05 -6.67 1.09
C LEU A 56 -1.89 -7.20 2.25
N THR A 57 -1.43 -6.92 3.46
CA THR A 57 -2.26 -6.98 4.67
C THR A 57 -2.19 -5.63 5.36
N ALA A 58 -3.18 -5.33 6.21
CA ALA A 58 -3.21 -4.10 6.97
C ALA A 58 -3.66 -4.37 8.41
N GLY A 59 -3.08 -3.67 9.37
CA GLY A 59 -3.46 -3.84 10.77
C GLY A 59 -2.88 -2.80 11.72
N ASN A 60 -3.42 -2.79 12.93
CA ASN A 60 -2.93 -2.05 14.10
C ASN A 60 -3.52 -2.66 15.40
N ASP A 61 -3.33 -1.97 16.53
CA ASP A 61 -3.80 -2.44 17.84
C ASP A 61 -5.33 -2.58 17.99
N GLU A 62 -6.12 -1.83 17.22
CA GLU A 62 -7.60 -1.94 17.25
C GLU A 62 -8.14 -2.95 16.25
N ASN A 63 -7.43 -3.15 15.16
CA ASN A 63 -7.81 -4.06 14.10
C ASN A 63 -6.57 -4.74 13.57
N SER A 64 -6.22 -5.88 14.15
CA SER A 64 -4.98 -6.61 13.85
C SER A 64 -4.93 -7.13 12.41
N ALA A 65 -6.08 -7.34 11.78
CA ALA A 65 -6.23 -7.83 10.41
C ALA A 65 -7.39 -7.11 9.72
N ALA A 66 -7.17 -5.85 9.36
CA ALA A 66 -8.15 -5.05 8.65
C ALA A 66 -8.46 -5.65 7.28
N GLU A 67 -9.75 -5.88 7.00
CA GLU A 67 -10.20 -6.43 5.72
C GLU A 67 -9.80 -5.50 4.55
N LEU A 68 -9.22 -6.09 3.52
CA LEU A 68 -8.88 -5.44 2.26
C LEU A 68 -9.60 -6.15 1.10
N ARG A 69 -9.88 -5.42 0.03
CA ARG A 69 -10.32 -5.99 -1.27
C ARG A 69 -9.28 -5.73 -2.32
N ASN A 70 -9.09 -6.70 -3.22
CA ASN A 70 -8.12 -6.65 -4.30
C ASN A 70 -6.68 -6.42 -3.79
N ALA A 71 -6.35 -7.08 -2.68
CA ALA A 71 -5.07 -6.95 -1.97
C ALA A 71 -3.94 -7.83 -2.54
N ILE A 72 -4.12 -8.35 -3.75
CA ILE A 72 -3.13 -9.20 -4.42
C ILE A 72 -2.88 -8.63 -5.82
N ALA A 73 -1.60 -8.51 -6.17
CA ALA A 73 -1.14 -8.14 -7.51
C ALA A 73 0.06 -9.02 -7.90
N THR A 74 0.56 -8.84 -9.11
CA THR A 74 1.79 -9.49 -9.59
C THR A 74 2.73 -8.43 -10.14
N PHE A 75 4.02 -8.61 -9.92
CA PHE A 75 5.05 -7.81 -10.56
C PHE A 75 5.03 -8.01 -12.09
N LYS A 76 5.18 -6.91 -12.80
CA LYS A 76 5.48 -6.86 -14.23
C LYS A 76 6.38 -5.66 -14.47
N ASN A 77 7.54 -5.87 -15.09
CA ASN A 77 8.56 -4.82 -15.29
C ASN A 77 8.82 -4.05 -13.99
N GLN A 78 9.14 -4.77 -12.90
CA GLN A 78 9.46 -4.16 -11.60
C GLN A 78 8.30 -3.41 -10.90
N VAL A 79 7.08 -3.47 -11.43
CA VAL A 79 5.90 -2.82 -10.84
C VAL A 79 4.77 -3.82 -10.62
N ALA A 80 4.28 -3.92 -9.38
CA ALA A 80 3.04 -4.60 -9.04
C ALA A 80 1.91 -3.56 -8.86
N ARG A 81 1.00 -3.50 -9.83
CA ARG A 81 -0.14 -2.57 -9.82
C ARG A 81 -1.39 -3.25 -9.29
N PHE A 82 -1.97 -2.72 -8.22
CA PHE A 82 -3.18 -3.25 -7.64
C PHE A 82 -4.41 -2.70 -8.36
N ASN A 83 -5.30 -3.60 -8.79
CA ASN A 83 -6.52 -3.22 -9.49
C ASN A 83 -7.63 -2.90 -8.47
N ASP A 84 -7.88 -1.62 -8.26
CA ASP A 84 -8.92 -1.13 -7.34
C ASP A 84 -8.76 -1.69 -5.91
N LEU A 85 -7.56 -1.55 -5.34
CA LEU A 85 -7.31 -1.83 -3.92
C LEU A 85 -8.28 -1.02 -3.05
N ARG A 86 -8.91 -1.66 -2.07
CA ARG A 86 -9.78 -0.99 -1.09
C ARG A 86 -9.51 -1.45 0.33
N PHE A 87 -9.59 -0.49 1.24
CA PHE A 87 -9.59 -0.75 2.68
C PHE A 87 -11.04 -0.83 3.17
N VAL A 88 -11.46 -2.01 3.65
CA VAL A 88 -12.81 -2.24 4.19
C VAL A 88 -12.80 -2.13 5.71
N GLY A 89 -11.81 -2.75 6.35
CA GLY A 89 -11.59 -2.66 7.79
C GLY A 89 -11.26 -1.24 8.24
N ARG A 90 -11.92 -0.78 9.31
CA ARG A 90 -11.67 0.54 9.91
C ARG A 90 -10.41 0.49 10.77
N SER A 91 -9.74 1.64 10.87
CA SER A 91 -8.48 1.78 11.61
C SER A 91 -8.65 2.15 13.08
N GLY A 92 -9.82 2.63 13.50
CA GLY A 92 -10.05 3.16 14.84
C GLY A 92 -10.04 4.69 14.91
N ARG A 93 -10.57 5.25 16.00
CA ARG A 93 -10.67 6.71 16.17
C ARG A 93 -9.27 7.30 16.35
N GLY A 94 -8.85 8.13 15.38
CA GLY A 94 -7.55 8.80 15.42
C GLY A 94 -6.35 7.87 15.16
N LYS A 95 -6.58 6.62 14.75
CA LYS A 95 -5.53 5.62 14.52
C LYS A 95 -5.31 5.36 13.03
N MET A 96 -4.09 5.01 12.67
CA MET A 96 -3.68 4.64 11.32
C MET A 96 -3.52 3.11 11.24
N LEU A 97 -3.76 2.53 10.07
CA LEU A 97 -3.31 1.18 9.75
C LEU A 97 -1.85 1.22 9.32
N THR A 98 -1.11 0.17 9.63
CA THR A 98 0.16 -0.17 8.98
C THR A 98 -0.13 -1.19 7.87
N VAL A 99 0.48 -1.01 6.71
CA VAL A 99 0.37 -1.96 5.58
C VAL A 99 1.62 -2.81 5.53
N THR A 100 1.45 -4.13 5.54
CA THR A 100 2.54 -5.08 5.30
C THR A 100 2.45 -5.58 3.85
N ILE A 101 3.57 -5.53 3.16
CA ILE A 101 3.73 -5.89 1.76
C ILE A 101 4.58 -7.17 1.73
N THR A 102 3.97 -8.27 1.31
CA THR A 102 4.65 -9.56 1.15
C THR A 102 4.96 -9.79 -0.33
N ILE A 103 6.24 -9.92 -0.66
CA ILE A 103 6.72 -10.22 -2.00
C ILE A 103 7.10 -11.70 -2.04
N VAL A 104 6.36 -12.48 -2.83
CA VAL A 104 6.44 -13.96 -2.85
C VAL A 104 7.60 -14.43 -3.75
N THR A 105 8.81 -14.05 -3.38
CA THR A 105 10.08 -14.58 -3.90
C THR A 105 10.54 -15.80 -3.09
N GLU A 106 11.66 -16.40 -3.49
CA GLU A 106 12.35 -17.44 -2.73
C GLU A 106 13.79 -16.95 -2.42
N PRO A 107 14.10 -16.52 -1.18
CA PRO A 107 13.22 -16.45 -0.02
C PRO A 107 12.18 -15.31 -0.12
N VAL A 108 11.09 -15.43 0.65
CA VAL A 108 10.04 -14.39 0.72
C VAL A 108 10.62 -13.10 1.29
N GLN A 109 10.25 -11.97 0.69
CA GLN A 109 10.65 -10.63 1.14
C GLN A 109 9.47 -9.87 1.73
N TYR A 110 9.75 -9.00 2.69
CA TYR A 110 8.74 -8.18 3.36
C TYR A 110 9.14 -6.70 3.30
N ALA A 111 8.13 -5.85 3.22
CA ALA A 111 8.26 -4.41 3.36
C ALA A 111 7.05 -3.86 4.11
N THR A 112 7.24 -2.81 4.90
CA THR A 112 6.22 -2.19 5.74
C THR A 112 6.04 -0.73 5.38
N TYR A 113 4.79 -0.31 5.25
CA TYR A 113 4.39 1.08 5.15
C TYR A 113 3.63 1.47 6.44
N SER A 114 4.38 2.01 7.39
CA SER A 114 3.90 2.36 8.74
C SER A 114 3.04 3.62 8.74
N HIS A 115 2.03 3.67 9.61
CA HIS A 115 1.12 4.82 9.73
C HIS A 115 0.52 5.24 8.37
N ALA A 116 0.12 4.25 7.59
CA ALA A 116 -0.22 4.39 6.18
C ALA A 116 -1.47 5.22 5.91
N ILE A 117 -2.55 4.89 6.61
CA ILE A 117 -3.89 5.37 6.26
C ILE A 117 -4.84 5.23 7.45
N LYS A 118 -5.60 6.29 7.72
CA LYS A 118 -6.77 6.22 8.61
C LYS A 118 -8.00 5.87 7.79
N VAL A 119 -8.73 4.83 8.18
CA VAL A 119 -9.90 4.33 7.45
C VAL A 119 -11.14 4.43 8.33
N THR A 120 -12.15 5.16 7.84
CA THR A 120 -13.40 5.41 8.59
C THR A 120 -14.61 5.31 7.66
N VAL A 121 -15.82 5.32 8.23
CA VAL A 121 -17.07 5.23 7.46
C VAL A 121 -17.28 6.42 6.51
N ASP A 122 -16.98 7.63 6.97
CA ASP A 122 -17.19 8.84 6.18
C ASP A 122 -15.97 9.20 5.32
N GLY A 123 -14.76 8.90 5.81
CA GLY A 123 -13.53 9.43 5.23
C GLY A 123 -13.36 10.93 5.53
N PRO A 124 -12.57 11.66 4.72
CA PRO A 124 -12.49 13.11 4.79
C PRO A 124 -13.87 13.73 4.56
N ARG A 125 -14.27 14.66 5.43
CA ARG A 125 -15.57 15.33 5.37
C ARG A 125 -15.41 16.79 5.80
N GLU A 126 -16.16 17.69 5.16
CA GLU A 126 -16.22 19.10 5.58
C GLU A 126 -16.78 19.23 7.01
N PRO A 127 -16.28 20.19 7.81
CA PRO A 127 -16.89 20.56 9.08
C PRO A 127 -18.37 20.89 8.89
N ARG A 128 -19.21 20.49 9.85
CA ARG A 128 -20.63 20.85 9.86
C ARG A 128 -20.86 22.17 10.58
#